data_AF-B2B1X4-F1
#
_entry.id   AF-B2B1X4-F1
#
_cell.length_a   1.000
_cell.length_b   1.000
_cell.length_c   1.000
_cell.angle_alpha   90.00
_cell.angle_beta   90.00
_cell.angle_gamma   90.00
#
_symmetry.space_group_name_H-M   'P 1'
#
loop_
_entity.id
_entity.type
_entity.pdbx_description
1 polymer ?
#
loop_
_entity_poly.entity_id
_entity_poly.type
_entity_poly.pdbx_seq_one_letter_code
_entity_poly.pdbx_strand_id
1 'polypeptide(L)'
;MRKQCRLVLRRIWGLREGLHMLQDTAGISDEFLKQLDYDIQGLINSVSQMMDEGDKVGLELLRLIALAESCGDEGRKTQEDLQRFKKEHESIVEEYKFAKEELKQVLTDNRLEVQMAQQRVKELEEERLTLDQVVATYKSKNARDSEMIQFLREKLEKLDMENGYLREQVEGKRNLWMQVHTDEKERDAARNIIKQSSMLGMGQSRPLSHHVSQVSLRPGPRHGPHHDQGLRSFQSYSQLPSGLSPKDSQLIRTPHGGTSTIPNGPQSLQNSHLKQITSGSTASANRILNSKATTADNWRRSTPRASIIRADLSGSPSERNPASPYATFSDLESPAAFKQTDETTWAREFEDFYSLMLGFCNSHFKRLQVNPQIVHASIQTKIPSLYNYMCTVINPRRPEEGQGYALSLLCETTTRPYYLLRLMLQHIVNLIFTTDGWTGFSKAVDEEMESLGQVLECSKKLSERDAASKRLAELVAEIEANKQGPNFKNRKVIEHNQILRKMIAPFIKLAKANQEAILHDLFTVTQAAWELSSKLLKAKRTFHYVFNDTGAKYSDDVHMAVETLLKPGDMALRNYRVKLSITPIVTMRSDENLTIRASQIVKAKVLVMP
;
A
#
# COMPACT_ATOMS: atom_id res chain seq x y z
N MET A 1 3.93 66.47 -63.74
CA MET A 1 3.97 67.90 -63.38
C MET A 1 5.39 68.47 -63.34
N ARG A 2 6.29 68.02 -62.46
CA ARG A 2 7.67 68.55 -62.33
C ARG A 2 8.50 68.62 -63.63
N LYS A 3 8.42 67.59 -64.48
CA LYS A 3 9.06 67.58 -65.81
C LYS A 3 8.52 68.69 -66.72
N GLN A 4 7.22 68.97 -66.65
CA GLN A 4 6.57 70.03 -67.44
C GLN A 4 6.94 71.42 -66.91
N CYS A 5 6.94 71.64 -65.59
CA CYS A 5 7.36 72.91 -64.98
C CYS A 5 8.83 73.25 -65.32
N ARG A 6 9.74 72.27 -65.25
CA ARG A 6 11.15 72.46 -65.65
C ARG A 6 11.30 72.78 -67.14
N LEU A 7 10.47 72.19 -68.00
CA LEU A 7 10.48 72.46 -69.43
C LEU A 7 10.00 73.89 -69.73
N VAL A 8 8.95 74.35 -69.04
CA VAL A 8 8.42 75.72 -69.13
C VAL A 8 9.47 76.72 -68.65
N LEU A 9 10.12 76.49 -67.51
CA LEU A 9 11.18 77.36 -66.99
C LEU A 9 12.35 77.47 -67.98
N ARG A 10 12.78 76.36 -68.59
CA ARG A 10 13.83 76.37 -69.63
C ARG A 10 13.44 77.17 -70.87
N ARG A 11 12.17 77.08 -71.31
CA ARG A 11 11.66 77.85 -72.45
C ARG A 11 11.61 79.34 -72.15
N ILE A 12 11.14 79.72 -70.96
CA ILE A 12 11.10 81.11 -70.50
C ILE A 12 12.52 81.69 -70.41
N TRP A 13 13.47 80.91 -69.90
CA TRP A 13 14.88 81.33 -69.84
C TRP A 13 15.51 81.52 -71.22
N GLY A 14 15.25 80.61 -72.16
CA GLY A 14 15.71 80.75 -73.55
C GLY A 14 15.08 81.94 -74.28
N LEU A 15 13.82 82.25 -74.01
CA LEU A 15 13.15 83.45 -74.55
C LEU A 15 13.75 84.74 -73.97
N ARG A 16 14.08 84.76 -72.67
CA ARG A 16 14.79 85.86 -72.02
C ARG A 16 16.14 86.11 -72.69
N GLU A 17 16.98 85.09 -72.82
CA GLU A 17 18.29 85.21 -73.46
C GLU A 17 18.18 85.70 -74.91
N GLY A 18 17.19 85.21 -75.67
CA GLY A 18 16.94 85.68 -77.04
C GLY A 18 16.55 87.16 -77.13
N LEU A 19 15.77 87.68 -76.17
CA LEU A 19 15.36 89.09 -76.14
C LEU A 19 16.51 90.03 -75.77
N HIS A 20 17.38 89.62 -74.84
CA HIS A 20 18.59 90.38 -74.49
C HIS A 20 19.58 90.47 -75.67
N MET A 21 19.71 89.41 -76.48
CA MET A 21 20.57 89.42 -77.67
C MET A 21 20.07 90.35 -78.79
N LEU A 22 18.78 90.71 -78.78
CA LEU A 22 18.16 91.59 -79.76
C LEU A 22 18.10 93.06 -79.31
N GLN A 23 18.62 93.38 -78.11
CA GLN A 23 18.55 94.73 -77.53
C GLN A 23 19.10 95.82 -78.47
N ASP A 24 20.30 95.60 -79.02
CA ASP A 24 21.00 96.57 -79.88
C ASP A 24 20.43 96.64 -81.31
N THR A 25 19.74 95.59 -81.77
CA THR A 25 19.27 95.48 -83.17
C THR A 25 17.79 95.84 -83.32
N ALA A 26 16.98 95.67 -82.28
CA ALA A 26 15.54 95.90 -82.31
C ALA A 26 15.10 97.16 -81.53
N GLY A 27 16.03 97.93 -80.95
CA GLY A 27 15.72 99.18 -80.23
C GLY A 27 14.91 98.97 -78.95
N ILE A 28 15.13 97.86 -78.25
CA ILE A 28 14.39 97.51 -77.03
C ILE A 28 14.95 98.34 -75.87
N SER A 29 14.06 99.03 -75.15
CA SER A 29 14.45 99.83 -73.98
C SER A 29 15.04 98.95 -72.87
N ASP A 30 16.17 99.38 -72.31
CA ASP A 30 16.82 98.74 -71.15
C ASP A 30 15.89 98.66 -69.93
N GLU A 31 15.00 99.64 -69.78
CA GLU A 31 14.01 99.67 -68.70
C GLU A 31 12.93 98.59 -68.85
N PHE A 32 12.55 98.28 -70.09
CA PHE A 32 11.63 97.17 -70.38
C PHE A 32 12.27 95.81 -70.09
N LEU A 33 13.55 95.62 -70.43
CA LEU A 33 14.28 94.38 -70.15
C LEU A 33 14.48 94.14 -68.65
N LYS A 34 14.75 95.19 -67.87
CA LYS A 34 14.83 95.11 -66.41
C LYS A 34 13.49 94.73 -65.76
N GLN A 35 12.39 95.31 -66.24
CA GLN A 35 11.05 94.96 -65.75
C GLN A 35 10.69 93.51 -66.12
N LEU A 36 10.98 93.10 -67.35
CA LEU A 36 10.78 91.73 -67.81
C LEU A 36 11.60 90.72 -66.99
N ASP A 37 12.85 91.04 -66.67
CA ASP A 37 13.71 90.21 -65.83
C ASP A 37 13.16 90.07 -64.40
N TYR A 38 12.63 91.15 -63.84
CA TYR A 38 11.96 91.13 -62.53
C TYR A 38 10.73 90.22 -62.55
N ASP A 39 9.88 90.34 -63.57
CA ASP A 39 8.66 89.54 -63.71
C ASP A 39 8.98 88.06 -63.97
N ILE A 40 9.97 87.77 -64.80
CA ILE A 40 10.45 86.40 -65.06
C ILE A 40 11.04 85.80 -63.78
N GLN A 41 11.85 86.54 -63.02
CA GLN A 41 12.40 86.05 -61.76
C GLN A 41 11.29 85.79 -60.73
N GLY A 42 10.28 86.67 -60.67
CA GLY A 42 9.08 86.46 -59.85
C GLY A 42 8.32 85.19 -60.22
N LEU A 43 8.16 84.93 -61.52
CA LEU A 43 7.54 83.71 -62.03
C LEU A 43 8.37 82.45 -61.73
N ILE A 44 9.69 82.52 -61.88
CA ILE A 44 10.60 81.40 -61.57
C ILE A 44 10.56 81.06 -60.09
N ASN A 45 10.56 82.07 -59.22
CA ASN A 45 10.44 81.89 -57.78
C ASN A 45 9.10 81.26 -57.43
N SER A 46 8.00 81.73 -58.03
CA SER A 46 6.65 81.18 -57.82
C SER A 46 6.53 79.72 -58.29
N VAL A 47 7.08 79.39 -59.45
CA VAL A 47 7.09 78.02 -59.98
C VAL A 47 7.98 77.09 -59.16
N SER A 48 9.11 77.59 -58.66
CA SER A 48 10.00 76.83 -57.75
C SER A 48 9.31 76.55 -56.42
N GLN A 49 8.65 77.56 -55.83
CA GLN A 49 7.85 77.39 -54.63
C GLN A 49 6.71 76.37 -54.85
N MET A 50 5.98 76.44 -55.97
CA MET A 50 4.95 75.44 -56.30
C MET A 50 5.51 74.02 -56.47
N MET A 51 6.73 73.87 -57.00
CA MET A 51 7.39 72.57 -57.09
C MET A 51 7.75 72.02 -55.71
N ASP A 52 8.26 72.87 -54.81
CA ASP A 52 8.65 72.49 -53.46
C ASP A 52 7.42 72.16 -52.58
N GLU A 53 6.35 72.94 -52.70
CA GLU A 53 5.06 72.64 -52.06
C GLU A 53 4.44 71.35 -52.62
N GLY A 54 4.53 71.13 -53.94
CA GLY A 54 4.10 69.89 -54.57
C GLY A 54 4.88 68.66 -54.08
N ASP A 55 6.20 68.77 -53.88
CA ASP A 55 7.02 67.70 -53.31
C ASP A 55 6.64 67.41 -51.84
N LYS A 56 6.35 68.44 -51.03
CA LYS A 56 5.88 68.28 -49.64
C LYS A 56 4.55 67.54 -49.57
N VAL A 57 3.58 67.92 -50.42
CA VAL A 57 2.29 67.23 -50.51
C VAL A 57 2.46 65.79 -50.95
N GLY A 58 3.34 65.51 -51.91
CA GLY A 58 3.66 64.14 -52.34
C GLY A 58 4.23 63.28 -51.22
N LEU A 59 5.13 63.82 -50.40
CA LEU A 59 5.70 63.13 -49.24
C LEU A 59 4.65 62.85 -48.16
N GLU A 60 3.79 63.82 -47.85
CA GLU A 60 2.70 63.61 -46.89
C GLU A 60 1.68 62.58 -47.38
N LEU A 61 1.36 62.55 -48.68
CA LEU A 61 0.50 61.51 -49.25
C LEU A 61 1.11 60.11 -49.13
N LEU A 62 2.41 59.95 -49.40
CA LEU A 62 3.10 58.68 -49.21
C LEU A 62 3.11 58.24 -47.74
N ARG A 63 3.28 59.19 -46.82
CA ARG A 63 3.22 58.94 -45.38
C ARG A 63 1.82 58.49 -44.94
N LEU A 64 0.76 59.13 -45.46
CA LEU A 64 -0.62 58.76 -45.18
C LEU A 64 -0.97 57.38 -45.75
N ILE A 65 -0.46 57.02 -46.93
CA ILE A 65 -0.63 55.69 -47.51
C ILE A 65 0.02 54.63 -46.61
N ALA A 66 1.27 54.84 -46.17
CA ALA A 66 1.97 53.91 -45.28
C ALA A 66 1.24 53.73 -43.93
N LEU A 67 0.67 54.81 -43.37
CA LEU A 67 -0.15 54.73 -42.15
C LEU A 67 -1.45 53.96 -42.37
N ALA A 68 -2.11 54.14 -43.52
CA ALA A 68 -3.32 53.42 -43.87
C ALA A 68 -3.07 51.91 -44.04
N GLU A 69 -1.94 51.53 -44.66
CA GLU A 69 -1.52 50.13 -44.79
C GLU A 69 -1.23 49.49 -43.42
N SER A 70 -0.48 50.18 -42.55
CA SER A 70 -0.21 49.72 -41.17
C SER A 70 -1.49 49.52 -40.36
N CYS A 71 -2.47 50.43 -40.48
CA CYS A 71 -3.75 50.30 -39.81
C CYS A 71 -4.57 49.11 -40.35
N GLY A 72 -4.45 48.81 -41.64
CA GLY A 72 -5.08 47.63 -42.27
C GLY A 72 -4.46 46.30 -41.83
N ASP A 73 -3.14 46.27 -41.61
CA ASP A 73 -2.44 45.10 -41.07
C ASP A 73 -2.82 44.83 -39.61
N GLU A 74 -2.87 45.87 -38.76
CA GLU A 74 -3.33 45.75 -37.37
C GLU A 74 -4.80 45.30 -37.29
N GLY A 75 -5.66 45.81 -38.18
CA GLY A 75 -7.06 45.36 -38.29
C GLY A 75 -7.18 43.88 -38.64
N ARG A 76 -6.36 43.37 -39.57
CA ARG A 76 -6.33 41.94 -39.90
C ARG A 76 -5.85 41.09 -38.73
N LYS A 77 -4.77 41.52 -38.06
CA LYS A 77 -4.22 40.80 -36.90
C LYS A 77 -5.21 40.70 -35.74
N THR A 78 -5.90 41.80 -35.42
CA THR A 78 -6.93 41.80 -34.36
C THR A 78 -8.13 40.91 -34.73
N GLN A 79 -8.49 40.82 -36.01
CA GLN A 79 -9.53 39.91 -36.48
C GLN A 79 -9.13 38.43 -36.40
N GLU A 80 -7.88 38.09 -36.70
CA GLU A 80 -7.33 36.74 -36.52
C GLU A 80 -7.30 36.34 -35.04
N ASP A 81 -6.84 37.25 -34.16
CA ASP A 81 -6.83 37.03 -32.71
C ASP A 81 -8.26 36.83 -32.18
N LEU A 82 -9.24 37.61 -32.64
CA LEU A 82 -10.65 37.44 -32.26
C LEU A 82 -11.20 36.06 -32.67
N GLN A 83 -10.88 35.60 -33.89
CA GLN A 83 -11.28 34.25 -34.34
C GLN A 83 -10.62 33.15 -33.52
N ARG A 84 -9.36 33.33 -33.13
CA ARG A 84 -8.65 32.42 -32.24
C ARG A 84 -9.31 32.36 -30.87
N PHE A 85 -9.57 33.50 -30.24
CA PHE A 85 -10.27 33.57 -28.96
C PHE A 85 -11.66 32.93 -29.02
N LYS A 86 -12.39 33.11 -30.12
CA LYS A 86 -13.70 32.46 -30.31
C LYS A 86 -13.60 30.93 -30.33
N LYS A 87 -12.61 30.38 -31.05
CA LYS A 87 -12.35 28.93 -31.08
C LYS A 87 -11.93 28.39 -29.72
N GLU A 88 -11.06 29.11 -29.01
CA GLU A 88 -10.63 28.74 -27.66
C GLU A 88 -11.83 28.75 -26.68
N HIS A 89 -12.69 29.76 -26.75
CA HIS A 89 -13.91 29.81 -25.95
C HIS A 89 -14.88 28.65 -26.27
N GLU A 90 -15.09 28.33 -27.56
CA GLU A 90 -15.92 27.18 -27.96
C GLU A 90 -15.34 25.85 -27.43
N SER A 91 -14.01 25.67 -27.48
CA SER A 91 -13.33 24.51 -26.90
C SER A 91 -13.56 24.39 -25.38
N ILE A 92 -13.40 25.50 -24.65
CA ILE A 92 -13.61 25.52 -23.18
C ILE A 92 -15.06 25.20 -22.83
N VAL A 93 -16.03 25.69 -23.61
CA VAL A 93 -17.45 25.39 -23.38
C VAL A 93 -17.77 23.91 -23.55
N GLU A 94 -17.18 23.24 -24.55
CA GLU A 94 -17.36 21.80 -24.75
C GLU A 94 -16.68 20.97 -23.64
N GLU A 95 -15.48 21.36 -23.21
CA GLU A 95 -14.82 20.73 -22.05
C GLU A 95 -15.66 20.87 -20.78
N TYR A 96 -16.25 22.04 -20.54
CA TYR A 96 -17.13 22.27 -19.40
C TYR A 96 -18.40 21.42 -19.47
N LYS A 97 -19.02 21.27 -20.65
CA LYS A 97 -20.18 20.38 -20.83
C LYS A 97 -19.82 18.92 -20.54
N PHE A 98 -18.67 18.46 -21.04
CA PHE A 98 -18.20 17.10 -20.79
C PHE A 98 -17.96 16.85 -19.29
N ALA A 99 -17.22 17.75 -18.62
CA ALA A 99 -16.96 17.66 -17.19
C ALA A 99 -18.25 17.68 -16.35
N LYS A 100 -19.26 18.46 -16.77
CA LYS A 100 -20.57 18.51 -16.12
C LYS A 100 -21.33 17.19 -16.22
N GLU A 101 -21.31 16.52 -17.37
CA GLU A 101 -21.94 15.21 -17.53
C GLU A 101 -21.19 14.11 -16.78
N GLU A 102 -19.85 14.16 -16.78
CA GLU A 102 -19.03 13.24 -15.98
C GLU A 102 -19.34 13.38 -14.47
N LEU A 103 -19.45 14.62 -13.97
CA LEU A 103 -19.80 14.88 -12.58
C LEU A 103 -21.21 14.36 -12.23
N LYS A 104 -22.18 14.50 -13.15
CA LYS A 104 -23.53 13.94 -12.95
C LYS A 104 -23.50 12.43 -12.83
N GLN A 105 -22.71 11.75 -13.68
CA GLN A 105 -22.57 10.30 -13.65
C GLN A 105 -21.94 9.83 -12.32
N VAL A 106 -20.87 10.49 -11.88
CA VAL A 106 -20.25 10.20 -10.58
C VAL A 106 -21.23 10.41 -9.43
N LEU A 107 -22.09 11.42 -9.51
CA LEU A 107 -23.10 11.69 -8.48
C LEU A 107 -24.20 10.62 -8.46
N THR A 108 -24.60 10.07 -9.61
CA THR A 108 -25.55 8.96 -9.67
C THR A 108 -24.95 7.66 -9.12
N ASP A 109 -23.69 7.38 -9.44
CA ASP A 109 -23.00 6.17 -8.98
C ASP A 109 -22.80 6.21 -7.45
N ASN A 110 -22.33 7.35 -6.93
CA ASN A 110 -22.21 7.56 -5.47
C ASN A 110 -23.56 7.42 -4.75
N ARG A 111 -24.66 7.88 -5.36
CA ARG A 111 -26.01 7.72 -4.78
C ARG A 111 -26.41 6.25 -4.69
N LEU A 112 -26.08 5.45 -5.70
CA LEU A 112 -26.35 4.01 -5.70
C LEU A 112 -25.49 3.29 -4.66
N GLU A 113 -24.20 3.63 -4.55
CA GLU A 113 -23.31 3.07 -3.53
C GLU A 113 -23.80 3.37 -2.11
N VAL A 114 -24.24 4.60 -1.84
CA VAL A 114 -24.81 4.97 -0.55
C VAL A 114 -26.08 4.16 -0.25
N GLN A 115 -26.95 3.93 -1.24
CA GLN A 115 -28.15 3.10 -1.05
C GLN A 115 -27.80 1.65 -0.73
N MET A 116 -26.84 1.06 -1.44
CA MET A 116 -26.36 -0.30 -1.15
C MET A 116 -25.72 -0.40 0.24
N ALA A 117 -24.93 0.60 0.64
CA ALA A 117 -24.32 0.66 1.96
C ALA A 117 -25.39 0.77 3.07
N GLN A 118 -26.42 1.60 2.88
CA GLN A 118 -27.55 1.71 3.80
C GLN A 118 -28.31 0.39 3.95
N GLN A 119 -28.55 -0.32 2.84
CA GLN A 119 -29.17 -1.64 2.88
C GLN A 119 -28.31 -2.64 3.65
N ARG A 120 -26.99 -2.64 3.41
CA ARG A 120 -26.07 -3.53 4.12
C ARG A 120 -25.99 -3.25 5.62
N VAL A 121 -26.04 -1.98 6.03
CA VAL A 121 -26.11 -1.60 7.45
C VAL A 121 -27.37 -2.17 8.09
N LYS A 122 -28.53 -2.07 7.42
CA LYS A 122 -29.78 -2.61 7.92
C LYS A 122 -29.73 -4.13 8.12
N GLU A 123 -29.17 -4.87 7.16
CA GLU A 123 -28.97 -6.32 7.28
C GLU A 123 -28.08 -6.69 8.48
N LEU A 124 -27.00 -5.93 8.69
CA LEU A 124 -26.10 -6.15 9.83
C LEU A 124 -26.74 -5.81 11.17
N GLU A 125 -27.63 -4.82 11.22
CA GLU A 125 -28.41 -4.51 12.43
C GLU A 125 -29.40 -5.63 12.78
N GLU A 126 -30.06 -6.20 11.78
CA GLU A 126 -30.93 -7.36 11.95
C GLU A 126 -30.13 -8.58 12.42
N GLU A 127 -28.97 -8.86 11.82
CA GLU A 127 -28.07 -9.95 12.23
C GLU A 127 -27.58 -9.75 13.68
N ARG A 128 -27.18 -8.53 14.06
CA ARG A 128 -26.77 -8.21 15.43
C ARG A 128 -27.88 -8.52 16.44
N LEU A 129 -29.13 -8.17 16.12
CA LEU A 129 -30.28 -8.46 16.98
C LEU A 129 -30.47 -9.96 17.19
N THR A 130 -30.30 -10.77 16.13
CA THR A 130 -30.38 -12.24 16.25
C THR A 130 -29.26 -12.81 17.12
N LEU A 131 -28.03 -12.30 16.98
CA LEU A 131 -26.90 -12.72 17.79
C LEU A 131 -27.08 -12.36 19.27
N ASP A 132 -27.62 -11.17 19.56
CA ASP A 132 -27.91 -10.75 20.93
C ASP A 132 -28.93 -11.70 21.60
N GLN A 133 -29.94 -12.17 20.86
CA GLN A 133 -30.91 -13.17 21.35
C GLN A 133 -30.24 -14.53 21.63
N VAL A 134 -29.35 -14.98 20.73
CA VAL A 134 -28.59 -16.21 20.91
C VAL A 134 -27.69 -16.13 22.15
N VAL A 135 -26.96 -15.02 22.32
CA VAL A 135 -26.10 -14.77 23.49
C VAL A 135 -26.92 -14.76 24.78
N ALA A 136 -28.10 -14.14 24.80
CA ALA A 136 -29.00 -14.16 25.95
C ALA A 136 -29.42 -15.60 26.33
N THR A 137 -29.72 -16.42 25.33
CA THR A 137 -30.09 -17.83 25.51
C THR A 137 -28.94 -18.64 26.11
N TYR A 138 -27.72 -18.47 25.59
CA TYR A 138 -26.53 -19.13 26.13
C TYR A 138 -26.20 -18.69 27.55
N LYS A 139 -26.34 -17.39 27.87
CA LYS A 139 -26.15 -16.88 29.24
C LYS A 139 -27.13 -17.52 30.22
N SER A 140 -28.41 -17.65 29.84
CA SER A 140 -29.42 -18.33 30.66
C SER A 140 -29.08 -19.81 30.88
N LYS A 141 -28.65 -20.52 29.83
CA LYS A 141 -28.22 -21.91 29.95
C LYS A 141 -27.00 -22.06 30.87
N ASN A 142 -25.99 -21.22 30.69
CA ASN A 142 -24.77 -21.27 31.50
C ASN A 142 -25.04 -20.97 32.98
N ALA A 143 -26.01 -20.11 33.29
CA ALA A 143 -26.45 -19.87 34.67
C ALA A 143 -27.04 -21.16 35.29
N ARG A 144 -27.94 -21.85 34.57
CA ARG A 144 -28.51 -23.14 35.02
C ARG A 144 -27.44 -24.21 35.21
N ASP A 145 -26.50 -24.32 34.28
CA ASP A 145 -25.40 -25.28 34.37
C ASP A 145 -24.50 -24.95 35.58
N SER A 146 -24.27 -23.68 35.88
CA SER A 146 -23.51 -23.24 37.07
C SER A 146 -24.22 -23.61 38.37
N GLU A 147 -25.53 -23.39 38.46
CA GLU A 147 -26.35 -23.80 39.61
C GLU A 147 -26.31 -25.33 39.82
N MET A 148 -26.42 -26.11 38.73
CA MET A 148 -26.32 -27.56 38.78
C MET A 148 -24.95 -28.03 39.27
N ILE A 149 -23.87 -27.41 38.78
CA ILE A 149 -22.50 -27.73 39.23
C ILE A 149 -22.34 -27.45 40.72
N GLN A 150 -22.89 -26.33 41.20
CA GLN A 150 -22.83 -26.00 42.63
C GLN A 150 -23.59 -27.02 43.48
N PHE A 151 -24.80 -27.40 43.07
CA PHE A 151 -25.59 -28.44 43.74
C PHE A 151 -24.84 -29.79 43.79
N LEU A 152 -24.22 -30.20 42.68
CA LEU A 152 -23.43 -31.44 42.64
C LEU A 152 -22.21 -31.38 43.55
N ARG A 153 -21.54 -30.22 43.66
CA ARG A 153 -20.40 -30.03 44.57
C ARG A 153 -20.83 -30.17 46.04
N GLU A 154 -21.92 -29.52 46.45
CA GLU A 154 -22.44 -29.63 47.81
C GLU A 154 -22.84 -31.08 48.16
N LYS A 155 -23.42 -31.80 47.21
CA LYS A 155 -23.76 -33.22 47.41
C LYS A 155 -22.50 -34.08 47.57
N LEU A 156 -21.45 -33.80 46.80
CA LEU A 156 -20.19 -34.54 46.86
C LEU A 156 -19.47 -34.29 48.19
N GLU A 157 -19.49 -33.05 48.69
CA GLU A 157 -18.95 -32.69 50.00
C GLU A 157 -19.67 -33.41 51.15
N LYS A 158 -21.01 -33.49 51.10
CA LYS A 158 -21.79 -34.28 52.09
C LYS A 158 -21.41 -35.75 52.10
N LEU A 159 -21.28 -36.35 50.91
CA LEU A 159 -20.87 -37.76 50.78
C LEU A 159 -19.44 -38.00 51.26
N ASP A 160 -18.54 -37.03 51.08
CA ASP A 160 -17.17 -37.14 51.57
C ASP A 160 -17.10 -37.04 53.10
N MET A 161 -17.88 -36.13 53.71
CA MET A 161 -18.03 -36.06 55.16
C MET A 161 -18.60 -37.36 55.76
N GLU A 162 -19.64 -37.92 55.15
CA GLU A 162 -20.24 -39.19 55.58
C GLU A 162 -19.24 -40.36 55.46
N ASN A 163 -18.51 -40.45 54.35
CA ASN A 163 -17.43 -41.43 54.19
C ASN A 163 -16.29 -41.23 55.19
N GLY A 164 -15.98 -39.99 55.58
CA GLY A 164 -15.03 -39.68 56.64
C GLY A 164 -15.48 -40.24 57.99
N TYR A 165 -16.72 -39.97 58.37
CA TYR A 165 -17.31 -40.48 59.61
C TYR A 165 -17.38 -42.01 59.66
N LEU A 166 -17.81 -42.65 58.57
CA LEU A 166 -17.83 -44.12 58.47
C LEU A 166 -16.42 -44.71 58.57
N ARG A 167 -15.42 -44.09 57.94
CA ARG A 167 -14.01 -44.51 58.08
C ARG A 167 -13.53 -44.42 59.52
N GLU A 168 -13.84 -43.34 60.22
CA GLU A 168 -13.47 -43.16 61.63
C GLU A 168 -14.14 -44.20 62.53
N GLN A 169 -15.44 -44.48 62.33
CA GLN A 169 -16.13 -45.55 63.07
C GLN A 169 -15.51 -46.93 62.84
N VAL A 170 -15.17 -47.24 61.58
CA VAL A 170 -14.52 -48.52 61.23
C VAL A 170 -13.15 -48.62 61.89
N GLU A 171 -12.35 -47.55 61.84
CA GLU A 171 -11.02 -47.54 62.47
C GLU A 171 -11.11 -47.60 64.00
N GLY A 172 -12.09 -46.93 64.62
CA GLY A 172 -12.37 -47.02 66.05
C GLY A 172 -12.74 -48.45 66.47
N LYS A 173 -13.66 -49.11 65.74
CA LYS A 173 -14.01 -50.52 65.98
C LYS A 173 -12.83 -51.45 65.78
N ARG A 174 -12.01 -51.19 64.76
CA ARG A 174 -10.78 -51.94 64.48
C ARG A 174 -9.79 -51.82 65.64
N ASN A 175 -9.56 -50.63 66.17
CA ASN A 175 -8.66 -50.39 67.30
C ASN A 175 -9.14 -51.11 68.56
N LEU A 176 -10.44 -51.03 68.87
CA LEU A 176 -11.06 -51.79 69.96
C LEU A 176 -10.89 -53.30 69.79
N TRP A 177 -11.16 -53.82 68.58
CA TRP A 177 -10.97 -55.24 68.28
C TRP A 177 -9.52 -55.69 68.51
N MET A 178 -8.55 -54.88 68.06
CA MET A 178 -7.11 -55.12 68.25
C MET A 178 -6.70 -55.08 69.73
N GLN A 179 -7.37 -54.27 70.57
CA GLN A 179 -7.10 -54.21 72.02
C GLN A 179 -7.63 -55.45 72.76
N VAL A 180 -8.82 -55.95 72.38
CA VAL A 180 -9.47 -57.10 73.04
C VAL A 180 -8.79 -58.43 72.70
N HIS A 181 -8.34 -58.61 71.45
CA HIS A 181 -7.71 -59.86 71.02
C HIS A 181 -6.20 -59.77 71.26
N THR A 182 -5.69 -60.46 72.27
CA THR A 182 -4.26 -60.41 72.67
C THR A 182 -3.38 -61.47 71.99
N ASP A 183 -3.97 -62.42 71.26
CA ASP A 183 -3.21 -63.42 70.51
C ASP A 183 -2.55 -62.78 69.27
N GLU A 184 -1.21 -62.80 69.23
CA GLU A 184 -0.38 -62.22 68.17
C GLU A 184 -0.69 -62.87 66.81
N LYS A 185 -1.01 -64.17 66.78
CA LYS A 185 -1.33 -64.88 65.53
C LYS A 185 -2.67 -64.44 64.93
N GLU A 186 -3.68 -64.18 65.76
CA GLU A 186 -4.98 -63.66 65.32
C GLU A 186 -4.88 -62.21 64.84
N ARG A 187 -4.08 -61.38 65.53
CA ARG A 187 -3.81 -59.99 65.12
C ARG A 187 -3.13 -59.92 63.76
N ASP A 188 -2.15 -60.79 63.49
CA ASP A 188 -1.43 -60.81 62.22
C ASP A 188 -2.28 -61.39 61.08
N ALA A 189 -3.13 -62.38 61.34
CA ALA A 189 -4.13 -62.85 60.38
C ALA A 189 -5.12 -61.74 60.01
N ALA A 190 -5.65 -61.00 60.99
CA ALA A 190 -6.55 -59.87 60.77
C ALA A 190 -5.87 -58.72 60.01
N ARG A 191 -4.62 -58.36 60.34
CA ARG A 191 -3.84 -57.34 59.60
C ARG A 191 -3.64 -57.74 58.14
N ASN A 192 -3.40 -59.02 57.85
CA ASN A 192 -3.27 -59.52 56.48
C ASN A 192 -4.58 -59.48 55.70
N ILE A 193 -5.72 -59.82 56.32
CA ILE A 193 -7.05 -59.69 55.71
C ILE A 193 -7.37 -58.22 55.40
N ILE A 194 -7.00 -57.29 56.28
CA ILE A 194 -7.25 -55.85 56.08
C ILE A 194 -6.35 -55.28 54.97
N LYS A 195 -5.09 -55.71 54.89
CA LYS A 195 -4.19 -55.35 53.78
C LYS A 195 -4.70 -55.87 52.43
N GLN A 196 -5.26 -57.08 52.39
CA GLN A 196 -5.85 -57.65 51.17
C GLN A 196 -7.15 -56.95 50.75
N SER A 197 -8.01 -56.57 51.69
CA SER A 197 -9.25 -55.83 51.40
C SER A 197 -9.01 -54.37 51.00
N SER A 198 -7.96 -53.73 51.52
CA SER A 198 -7.53 -52.38 51.10
C SER A 198 -6.95 -52.37 49.68
N MET A 199 -6.34 -53.47 49.24
CA MET A 199 -5.81 -53.63 47.87
C MET A 199 -6.93 -53.86 46.83
N LEU A 200 -8.08 -54.39 47.22
CA LEU A 200 -9.23 -54.59 46.33
C LEU A 200 -10.01 -53.29 46.05
N GLY A 201 -9.87 -52.26 46.89
CA GLY A 201 -10.54 -50.96 46.73
C GLY A 201 -9.80 -49.93 45.86
N MET A 202 -8.52 -50.16 45.52
CA MET A 202 -7.66 -49.21 44.80
C MET A 202 -7.34 -49.62 43.35
N GLY A 203 -8.08 -50.58 42.78
CA GLY A 203 -7.66 -51.21 41.53
C GLY A 203 -8.76 -51.70 40.61
N GLN A 204 -9.82 -50.93 40.34
CA GLN A 204 -10.63 -51.12 39.11
C GLN A 204 -11.19 -49.80 38.56
N SER A 205 -10.31 -48.88 38.19
CA SER A 205 -10.58 -47.98 37.07
C SER A 205 -10.31 -48.75 35.77
N ARG A 206 -11.32 -49.47 35.29
CA ARG A 206 -11.35 -50.02 33.91
C ARG A 206 -11.17 -48.85 32.92
N PRO A 207 -10.33 -48.98 31.88
CA PRO A 207 -10.34 -48.02 30.78
C PRO A 207 -11.64 -48.23 29.99
N LEU A 208 -12.52 -47.24 30.01
CA LEU A 208 -13.66 -47.19 29.08
C LEU A 208 -13.12 -46.93 27.67
N SER A 209 -12.92 -48.03 26.94
CA SER A 209 -12.79 -48.03 25.49
C SER A 209 -14.11 -47.54 24.89
N HIS A 210 -14.11 -46.35 24.30
CA HIS A 210 -15.20 -45.88 23.45
C HIS A 210 -15.15 -46.63 22.12
N HIS A 211 -15.86 -47.76 22.04
CA HIS A 211 -16.34 -48.29 20.77
C HIS A 211 -17.69 -47.63 20.46
N VAL A 212 -17.68 -46.72 19.48
CA VAL A 212 -18.90 -46.25 18.84
C VAL A 212 -19.36 -47.35 17.89
N SER A 213 -20.48 -48.00 18.22
CA SER A 213 -21.23 -48.79 17.24
C SER A 213 -22.70 -48.40 17.32
N GLN A 214 -23.17 -47.96 16.16
CA GLN A 214 -24.53 -47.56 15.83
C GLN A 214 -25.54 -48.64 16.21
N VAL A 215 -26.69 -48.22 16.76
CA VAL A 215 -27.93 -49.00 16.70
C VAL A 215 -29.02 -48.13 16.11
N SER A 216 -29.43 -48.56 14.93
CA SER A 216 -30.56 -48.11 14.13
C SER A 216 -31.87 -48.48 14.82
N LEU A 217 -32.83 -47.54 14.89
CA LEU A 217 -34.21 -47.82 15.25
C LEU A 217 -35.12 -47.46 14.08
N ARG A 218 -35.75 -48.50 13.52
CA ARG A 218 -36.85 -48.42 12.56
C ARG A 218 -38.15 -48.84 13.28
N PRO A 219 -39.27 -48.11 13.13
CA PRO A 219 -40.49 -48.36 13.90
C PRO A 219 -41.58 -49.11 13.10
N GLY A 220 -42.49 -49.76 13.83
CA GLY A 220 -43.80 -50.23 13.38
C GLY A 220 -44.58 -50.93 14.53
N PRO A 221 -45.88 -51.24 14.37
CA PRO A 221 -47.01 -50.29 14.27
C PRO A 221 -48.25 -50.68 15.14
N ARG A 222 -49.34 -49.87 15.05
CA ARG A 222 -50.77 -50.09 15.44
C ARG A 222 -51.19 -49.54 16.83
N HIS A 223 -52.37 -48.94 17.09
CA HIS A 223 -53.64 -48.63 16.40
C HIS A 223 -54.30 -47.37 17.06
N GLY A 224 -55.21 -46.66 16.35
CA GLY A 224 -55.91 -45.42 16.76
C GLY A 224 -57.09 -45.59 17.76
N PRO A 225 -58.10 -44.68 17.87
CA PRO A 225 -58.73 -43.92 16.75
C PRO A 225 -59.33 -42.48 17.02
N HIS A 226 -59.79 -41.83 15.92
CA HIS A 226 -60.77 -40.69 15.73
C HIS A 226 -60.43 -39.28 16.32
N HIS A 227 -60.71 -38.10 15.73
CA HIS A 227 -61.63 -37.63 14.66
C HIS A 227 -61.21 -36.23 14.09
N ASP A 228 -61.41 -36.03 12.78
CA ASP A 228 -61.72 -34.86 11.90
C ASP A 228 -61.28 -33.38 12.06
N GLN A 229 -60.98 -32.83 10.85
CA GLN A 229 -61.17 -31.48 10.25
C GLN A 229 -59.85 -30.76 9.88
N GLY A 230 -59.58 -30.23 8.68
CA GLY A 230 -60.25 -30.21 7.37
C GLY A 230 -59.35 -29.46 6.34
N LEU A 231 -59.39 -29.94 5.09
CA LEU A 231 -59.34 -29.22 3.80
C LEU A 231 -58.10 -28.41 3.29
N ARG A 232 -57.57 -28.93 2.16
CA ARG A 232 -57.23 -28.30 0.83
C ARG A 232 -56.04 -27.29 0.77
N SER A 233 -55.18 -27.22 -0.26
CA SER A 233 -55.24 -27.61 -1.70
C SER A 233 -53.87 -27.47 -2.44
N PHE A 234 -53.62 -28.37 -3.42
CA PHE A 234 -52.96 -28.27 -4.77
C PHE A 234 -51.51 -27.70 -4.94
N GLN A 235 -50.49 -28.45 -5.46
CA GLN A 235 -50.19 -28.93 -6.86
C GLN A 235 -49.88 -27.77 -7.86
N SER A 236 -48.88 -27.75 -8.78
CA SER A 236 -48.13 -28.80 -9.48
C SER A 236 -47.17 -28.26 -10.60
N TYR A 237 -46.27 -29.15 -11.11
CA TYR A 237 -45.64 -29.30 -12.48
C TYR A 237 -44.64 -28.25 -13.04
N SER A 238 -43.62 -28.56 -13.88
CA SER A 238 -43.38 -29.55 -14.97
C SER A 238 -41.85 -29.82 -15.19
N GLN A 239 -41.34 -31.05 -15.36
CA GLN A 239 -41.25 -32.02 -16.50
C GLN A 239 -40.14 -31.80 -17.57
N LEU A 240 -39.36 -32.89 -17.78
CA LEU A 240 -38.34 -33.21 -18.80
C LEU A 240 -38.94 -33.46 -20.20
N PRO A 241 -38.13 -33.81 -21.23
CA PRO A 241 -38.09 -35.24 -21.61
C PRO A 241 -36.72 -35.79 -22.11
N SER A 242 -36.69 -37.11 -22.25
CA SER A 242 -35.55 -38.04 -22.37
C SER A 242 -35.44 -38.75 -23.73
N GLY A 243 -34.32 -39.45 -23.97
CA GLY A 243 -34.16 -40.58 -24.92
C GLY A 243 -32.90 -40.44 -25.80
N LEU A 244 -32.06 -41.43 -26.15
CA LEU A 244 -32.09 -42.91 -26.13
C LEU A 244 -30.62 -43.43 -26.18
N SER A 245 -30.42 -44.72 -25.86
CA SER A 245 -29.16 -45.51 -25.82
C SER A 245 -29.17 -46.56 -26.97
N PRO A 246 -28.26 -47.57 -27.12
CA PRO A 246 -26.78 -47.70 -27.01
C PRO A 246 -26.13 -48.33 -28.29
N LYS A 247 -24.80 -48.49 -28.35
CA LYS A 247 -24.09 -49.79 -28.56
C LYS A 247 -22.56 -49.69 -28.76
N ASP A 248 -21.87 -50.56 -28.00
CA ASP A 248 -20.74 -51.45 -28.37
C ASP A 248 -19.33 -50.92 -28.73
N SER A 249 -18.38 -51.36 -27.89
CA SER A 249 -17.18 -52.16 -28.25
C SER A 249 -15.76 -51.57 -28.12
N GLN A 250 -15.04 -52.20 -27.17
CA GLN A 250 -13.70 -52.79 -27.28
C GLN A 250 -12.44 -51.89 -27.14
N LEU A 251 -11.78 -52.07 -25.98
CA LEU A 251 -10.37 -52.44 -25.75
C LEU A 251 -9.33 -52.19 -26.87
N ILE A 252 -8.17 -51.60 -26.51
CA ILE A 252 -6.81 -52.19 -26.62
C ILE A 252 -5.70 -51.20 -26.20
N ARG A 253 -4.87 -51.64 -25.24
CA ARG A 253 -3.41 -51.50 -25.02
C ARG A 253 -2.57 -50.36 -25.66
N THR A 254 -1.73 -49.78 -24.80
CA THR A 254 -0.42 -49.05 -24.98
C THR A 254 0.64 -49.88 -25.77
N PRO A 255 1.91 -49.45 -26.09
CA PRO A 255 2.73 -48.32 -25.55
C PRO A 255 3.81 -47.64 -26.49
N HIS A 256 4.57 -46.69 -25.91
CA HIS A 256 6.01 -46.33 -26.12
C HIS A 256 6.53 -45.45 -27.29
N GLY A 257 7.32 -44.43 -26.90
CA GLY A 257 8.70 -44.21 -27.40
C GLY A 257 8.93 -43.02 -28.35
N GLY A 258 9.94 -42.16 -28.06
CA GLY A 258 10.48 -41.25 -29.08
C GLY A 258 11.22 -40.00 -28.59
N THR A 259 12.51 -40.14 -28.33
CA THR A 259 13.58 -39.12 -28.19
C THR A 259 13.80 -38.27 -29.45
N SER A 260 14.24 -37.01 -29.28
CA SER A 260 15.06 -36.28 -30.27
C SER A 260 15.89 -35.16 -29.62
N THR A 261 17.07 -34.94 -30.19
CA THR A 261 18.27 -34.22 -29.74
C THR A 261 18.58 -32.99 -30.63
N ILE A 262 18.98 -31.85 -30.02
CA ILE A 262 20.09 -30.89 -30.36
C ILE A 262 20.02 -30.13 -31.74
N PRO A 263 20.35 -28.81 -31.91
CA PRO A 263 21.62 -28.14 -31.52
C PRO A 263 21.65 -26.66 -31.06
N ASN A 264 22.83 -26.34 -30.48
CA ASN A 264 23.41 -25.04 -30.11
C ASN A 264 23.62 -24.08 -31.30
N GLY A 265 23.41 -22.77 -31.12
CA GLY A 265 24.49 -21.77 -30.95
C GLY A 265 24.09 -20.37 -31.51
N PRO A 266 24.89 -19.30 -31.32
CA PRO A 266 24.70 -18.31 -30.24
C PRO A 266 24.48 -16.87 -30.75
N GLN A 267 23.78 -16.02 -30.00
CA GLN A 267 24.04 -14.57 -29.96
C GLN A 267 23.75 -13.96 -28.58
N SER A 268 24.69 -13.13 -28.15
CA SER A 268 24.82 -12.42 -26.89
C SER A 268 23.79 -11.30 -26.72
N LEU A 269 23.41 -11.03 -25.46
CA LEU A 269 23.45 -9.69 -24.85
C LEU A 269 23.20 -9.81 -23.33
N GLN A 270 24.14 -9.27 -22.57
CA GLN A 270 24.24 -9.26 -21.12
C GLN A 270 23.33 -8.19 -20.50
N ASN A 271 22.65 -8.53 -19.40
CA ASN A 271 22.71 -7.86 -18.10
C ASN A 271 21.50 -8.25 -17.23
N SER A 272 21.71 -9.20 -16.32
CA SER A 272 20.78 -9.59 -15.26
C SER A 272 21.54 -9.67 -13.94
N HIS A 273 21.29 -8.71 -13.04
CA HIS A 273 21.61 -8.85 -11.61
C HIS A 273 20.30 -8.99 -10.84
N LEU A 274 19.75 -10.21 -10.85
CA LEU A 274 18.86 -10.69 -9.80
C LEU A 274 19.66 -11.76 -9.05
N LYS A 275 20.18 -11.43 -7.87
CA LYS A 275 20.79 -12.42 -6.97
C LYS A 275 19.69 -13.42 -6.60
N GLN A 276 19.79 -14.61 -7.16
CA GLN A 276 18.94 -15.76 -6.88
C GLN A 276 19.33 -16.28 -5.50
N ILE A 277 18.56 -15.93 -4.46
CA ILE A 277 18.72 -16.51 -3.13
C ILE A 277 18.09 -17.90 -3.15
N THR A 278 18.91 -18.91 -3.43
CA THR A 278 18.61 -20.30 -3.11
C THR A 278 19.06 -20.57 -1.67
N SER A 279 18.11 -20.67 -0.75
CA SER A 279 18.33 -21.30 0.55
C SER A 279 17.51 -22.58 0.61
N GLY A 280 18.14 -23.68 0.20
CA GLY A 280 17.71 -25.02 0.54
C GLY A 280 18.48 -25.51 1.76
N SER A 281 17.80 -25.76 2.88
CA SER A 281 18.11 -26.90 3.76
C SER A 281 16.90 -27.23 4.64
N THR A 282 16.27 -28.33 4.24
CA THR A 282 15.51 -29.36 4.96
C THR A 282 15.14 -29.21 6.44
N ALA A 283 13.87 -29.55 6.67
CA ALA A 283 13.27 -30.12 7.88
C ALA A 283 14.22 -30.88 8.83
N SER A 284 14.10 -30.61 10.14
CA SER A 284 13.91 -31.62 11.20
C SER A 284 13.85 -30.97 12.59
N ALA A 285 13.03 -31.59 13.45
CA ALA A 285 13.02 -31.50 14.91
C ALA A 285 12.40 -30.26 15.58
N ASN A 286 11.14 -30.39 15.99
CA ASN A 286 10.78 -30.04 17.36
C ASN A 286 10.27 -31.30 18.06
N ARG A 287 11.25 -31.98 18.70
CA ARG A 287 11.00 -33.00 19.71
C ARG A 287 10.60 -32.31 21.00
N ILE A 288 9.51 -32.83 21.55
CA ILE A 288 9.13 -32.86 22.96
C ILE A 288 10.36 -32.88 23.88
N LEU A 289 10.44 -31.91 24.80
CA LEU A 289 11.01 -32.15 26.12
C LEU A 289 10.20 -31.41 27.19
N ASN A 290 9.45 -32.23 27.92
CA ASN A 290 8.97 -32.00 29.27
C ASN A 290 10.13 -31.59 30.21
N SER A 291 9.90 -30.61 31.06
CA SER A 291 10.39 -30.68 32.45
C SER A 291 9.41 -29.98 33.40
N LYS A 292 9.12 -30.70 34.50
CA LYS A 292 8.23 -30.40 35.63
C LYS A 292 8.71 -29.13 36.36
N ALA A 293 7.83 -28.16 36.61
CA ALA A 293 6.98 -27.98 37.80
C ALA A 293 7.74 -27.65 39.09
N THR A 294 7.48 -26.45 39.64
CA THR A 294 7.23 -26.23 41.07
C THR A 294 6.59 -24.85 41.29
N THR A 295 5.40 -24.87 41.91
CA THR A 295 4.79 -23.90 42.86
C THR A 295 4.60 -22.43 42.45
N ALA A 296 3.57 -21.69 42.87
CA ALA A 296 2.21 -21.85 43.37
C ALA A 296 1.71 -20.40 43.60
N ASP A 297 0.42 -20.16 43.42
CA ASP A 297 -0.39 -19.10 44.05
C ASP A 297 -0.03 -17.61 43.91
N ASN A 298 -0.85 -16.87 43.16
CA ASN A 298 -1.76 -15.86 43.73
C ASN A 298 -2.47 -15.05 42.63
N TRP A 299 -3.69 -15.46 42.30
CA TRP A 299 -4.66 -14.60 41.60
C TRP A 299 -5.46 -13.82 42.65
N ARG A 300 -5.16 -12.54 42.85
CA ARG A 300 -6.08 -11.59 43.50
C ARG A 300 -6.60 -10.56 42.49
N ARG A 301 -7.89 -10.76 42.21
CA ARG A 301 -8.88 -9.87 41.61
C ARG A 301 -8.81 -8.48 42.25
N SER A 302 -8.72 -7.42 41.45
CA SER A 302 -9.00 -6.04 41.87
C SER A 302 -9.67 -5.29 40.71
N THR A 303 -10.90 -4.87 40.97
CA THR A 303 -11.73 -4.01 40.12
C THR A 303 -11.24 -2.56 40.18
N PRO A 304 -11.21 -1.79 39.08
CA PRO A 304 -11.07 -0.35 39.17
C PRO A 304 -12.44 0.33 39.31
N ARG A 305 -12.53 1.16 40.34
CA ARG A 305 -13.63 2.05 40.68
C ARG A 305 -13.57 3.27 39.77
N ALA A 306 -14.71 3.62 39.17
CA ALA A 306 -14.88 4.83 38.36
C ALA A 306 -14.52 6.09 39.14
N SER A 307 -13.82 7.02 38.49
CA SER A 307 -13.75 8.42 38.92
C SER A 307 -14.11 9.32 37.75
N ILE A 308 -15.09 10.17 38.02
CA ILE A 308 -15.65 11.23 37.19
C ILE A 308 -14.71 12.43 37.34
N ILE A 309 -14.19 12.98 36.24
CA ILE A 309 -13.69 14.37 36.22
C ILE A 309 -14.26 15.08 34.99
N ARG A 310 -14.91 16.20 35.31
CA ARG A 310 -15.60 17.15 34.44
C ARG A 310 -14.62 17.88 33.53
N ALA A 311 -15.13 18.21 32.34
CA ALA A 311 -14.57 19.20 31.45
C ALA A 311 -14.75 20.61 32.04
N ASP A 312 -13.68 21.41 32.07
CA ASP A 312 -13.75 22.86 32.15
C ASP A 312 -13.07 23.44 30.90
N LEU A 313 -13.90 24.10 30.09
CA LEU A 313 -13.54 24.89 28.92
C LEU A 313 -13.24 26.32 29.39
N SER A 314 -11.98 26.76 29.30
CA SER A 314 -11.67 28.20 29.22
C SER A 314 -10.32 28.42 28.50
N GLY A 315 -10.36 29.04 27.32
CA GLY A 315 -9.17 29.38 26.53
C GLY A 315 -9.55 30.07 25.19
N SER A 316 -8.91 31.20 24.91
CA SER A 316 -9.29 32.26 23.95
C SER A 316 -8.76 32.03 22.51
N PRO A 317 -9.31 32.70 21.47
CA PRO A 317 -9.28 32.27 20.07
C PRO A 317 -8.12 32.88 19.25
N SER A 318 -6.88 32.42 19.45
CA SER A 318 -5.76 32.83 18.58
C SER A 318 -4.78 31.72 18.14
N GLU A 319 -5.09 30.45 18.41
CA GLU A 319 -4.30 29.32 17.91
C GLU A 319 -5.13 28.47 16.94
N ARG A 320 -5.28 28.94 15.70
CA ARG A 320 -5.72 28.11 14.58
C ARG A 320 -4.52 27.76 13.71
N ASN A 321 -3.91 26.61 13.97
CA ASN A 321 -3.01 25.95 13.03
C ASN A 321 -3.85 25.14 12.01
N PRO A 322 -3.48 25.11 10.72
CA PRO A 322 -4.23 24.37 9.71
C PRO A 322 -4.12 22.86 9.96
N ALA A 323 -5.26 22.19 9.92
CA ALA A 323 -5.42 20.76 10.19
C ALA A 323 -4.51 19.91 9.28
N SER A 324 -3.55 19.23 9.89
CA SER A 324 -2.82 18.10 9.32
C SER A 324 -3.71 16.85 9.35
N PRO A 325 -3.83 16.07 8.27
CA PRO A 325 -4.65 14.85 8.22
C PRO A 325 -3.93 13.65 8.88
N TYR A 326 -3.25 13.86 10.00
CA TYR A 326 -2.67 12.83 10.86
C TYR A 326 -3.66 12.48 11.98
N ALA A 327 -4.76 11.81 11.64
CA ALA A 327 -5.67 11.27 12.64
C ALA A 327 -6.40 10.03 12.10
N THR A 328 -5.69 8.92 11.89
CA THR A 328 -6.32 7.59 11.85
C THR A 328 -5.37 6.41 12.19
N PHE A 329 -4.16 6.63 12.70
CA PHE A 329 -3.20 5.53 12.95
C PHE A 329 -2.58 5.48 14.35
N SER A 330 -3.07 6.28 15.32
CA SER A 330 -2.50 6.32 16.68
C SER A 330 -3.41 5.81 17.80
N ASP A 331 -4.59 5.28 17.50
CA ASP A 331 -5.47 4.70 18.53
C ASP A 331 -5.32 3.18 18.57
N LEU A 332 -4.27 2.72 19.24
CA LEU A 332 -4.20 1.40 19.87
C LEU A 332 -3.16 1.48 21.00
N GLU A 333 -3.69 1.57 22.23
CA GLU A 333 -3.03 1.30 23.52
C GLU A 333 -1.70 2.03 23.79
N SER A 334 -1.76 3.12 24.57
CA SER A 334 -0.61 3.61 25.32
C SER A 334 -0.68 3.07 26.76
N PRO A 335 0.16 2.11 27.17
CA PRO A 335 0.38 1.80 28.56
C PRO A 335 1.56 2.61 29.11
N ALA A 336 1.31 3.19 30.28
CA ALA A 336 2.23 3.80 31.23
C ALA A 336 3.74 3.51 31.04
N ALA A 337 4.55 4.57 30.95
CA ALA A 337 5.97 4.66 31.27
C ALA A 337 6.78 3.34 31.18
N PHE A 338 6.81 2.72 30.00
CA PHE A 338 7.75 1.64 29.72
C PHE A 338 9.16 2.23 29.63
N LYS A 339 10.12 1.63 30.34
CA LYS A 339 11.55 1.89 30.08
C LYS A 339 11.80 1.54 28.61
N GLN A 340 12.03 2.56 27.80
CA GLN A 340 12.29 2.41 26.38
C GLN A 340 13.55 1.56 26.19
N THR A 341 13.37 0.33 25.71
CA THR A 341 14.48 -0.54 25.33
C THR A 341 14.96 -0.16 23.92
N ASP A 342 16.20 -0.51 23.60
CA ASP A 342 16.76 -0.36 22.24
C ASP A 342 15.80 -0.98 21.19
N GLU A 343 15.27 -2.17 21.48
CA GLU A 343 14.29 -2.88 20.66
C GLU A 343 13.02 -2.07 20.38
N THR A 344 12.40 -1.48 21.41
CA THR A 344 11.18 -0.67 21.23
C THR A 344 11.44 0.62 20.44
N THR A 345 12.67 1.13 20.47
CA THR A 345 13.06 2.32 19.71
C THR A 345 13.17 1.99 18.23
N TRP A 346 13.86 0.91 17.88
CA TRP A 346 13.95 0.45 16.49
C TRP A 346 12.60 0.02 15.94
N ALA A 347 11.79 -0.67 16.74
CA ALA A 347 10.42 -1.01 16.36
C ALA A 347 9.63 0.24 15.94
N ARG A 348 9.73 1.32 16.72
CA ARG A 348 9.08 2.60 16.41
C ARG A 348 9.61 3.24 15.13
N GLU A 349 10.93 3.30 14.93
CA GLU A 349 11.52 3.85 13.70
C GLU A 349 11.03 3.13 12.43
N PHE A 350 10.90 1.80 12.47
CA PHE A 350 10.31 1.03 11.37
C PHE A 350 8.81 1.30 11.21
N GLU A 351 8.04 1.31 12.29
CA GLU A 351 6.60 1.57 12.26
C GLU A 351 6.25 2.97 11.74
N ASP A 352 7.03 3.99 12.14
CA ASP A 352 6.89 5.37 11.67
C ASP A 352 7.17 5.44 10.15
N PHE A 353 8.23 4.78 9.70
CA PHE A 353 8.56 4.72 8.27
C PHE A 353 7.50 3.96 7.45
N TYR A 354 7.01 2.82 7.94
CA TYR A 354 5.93 2.08 7.28
C TYR A 354 4.63 2.87 7.24
N SER A 355 4.34 3.64 8.29
CA SER A 355 3.17 4.52 8.36
C SER A 355 3.28 5.68 7.36
N LEU A 356 4.46 6.28 7.20
CA LEU A 356 4.73 7.28 6.17
C LEU A 356 4.45 6.72 4.76
N MET A 357 4.98 5.54 4.45
CA MET A 357 4.75 4.89 3.15
C MET A 357 3.28 4.54 2.92
N LEU A 358 2.59 4.04 3.95
CA LEU A 358 1.17 3.72 3.86
C LEU A 358 0.31 4.98 3.69
N GLY A 359 0.65 6.06 4.39
CA GLY A 359 0.04 7.38 4.23
C GLY A 359 0.18 7.89 2.80
N PHE A 360 1.38 7.79 2.21
CA PHE A 360 1.62 8.10 0.80
C PHE A 360 0.73 7.25 -0.13
N CYS A 361 0.73 5.94 0.03
CA CYS A 361 -0.05 5.05 -0.84
C CYS A 361 -1.56 5.28 -0.72
N ASN A 362 -2.06 5.51 0.50
CA ASN A 362 -3.48 5.75 0.75
C ASN A 362 -3.94 7.09 0.18
N SER A 363 -3.14 8.14 0.34
CA SER A 363 -3.49 9.49 -0.11
C SER A 363 -3.63 9.57 -1.63
N HIS A 364 -2.78 8.85 -2.36
CA HIS A 364 -2.68 8.98 -3.81
C HIS A 364 -3.34 7.86 -4.60
N PHE A 365 -3.40 6.62 -4.09
CA PHE A 365 -3.82 5.46 -4.89
C PHE A 365 -5.08 4.76 -4.40
N LYS A 366 -5.56 5.01 -3.17
CA LYS A 366 -6.76 4.34 -2.63
C LYS A 366 -8.03 4.68 -3.43
N ARG A 367 -8.19 5.95 -3.79
CA ARG A 367 -9.37 6.46 -4.54
C ARG A 367 -9.19 6.46 -6.06
N LEU A 368 -8.04 5.99 -6.56
CA LEU A 368 -7.78 5.95 -7.99
C LEU A 368 -8.72 4.95 -8.66
N GLN A 369 -9.47 5.38 -9.66
CA GLN A 369 -10.25 4.47 -10.47
C GLN A 369 -9.33 3.80 -11.49
N VAL A 370 -9.24 2.48 -11.41
CA VAL A 370 -8.35 1.68 -12.24
C VAL A 370 -9.22 0.76 -13.09
N ASN A 371 -9.18 0.92 -14.41
CA ASN A 371 -9.73 -0.08 -15.32
C ASN A 371 -8.73 -1.26 -15.41
N PRO A 372 -9.11 -2.48 -14.97
CA PRO A 372 -8.22 -3.63 -14.95
C PRO A 372 -7.61 -3.97 -16.32
N GLN A 373 -8.39 -3.83 -17.40
CA GLN A 373 -7.96 -4.17 -18.76
C GLN A 373 -6.92 -3.18 -19.26
N ILE A 374 -7.10 -1.90 -18.96
CA ILE A 374 -6.16 -0.83 -19.34
C ILE A 374 -4.85 -0.95 -18.56
N VAL A 375 -4.92 -1.21 -17.25
CA VAL A 375 -3.72 -1.39 -16.43
C VAL A 375 -2.99 -2.67 -16.79
N HIS A 376 -3.69 -3.76 -17.06
CA HIS A 376 -3.11 -4.99 -17.55
C HIS A 376 -2.34 -4.78 -18.86
N ALA A 377 -3.00 -4.23 -19.89
CA ALA A 377 -2.36 -3.95 -21.18
C ALA A 377 -1.26 -2.88 -21.10
N SER A 378 -1.36 -1.91 -20.17
CA SER A 378 -0.33 -0.91 -19.99
C SER A 378 0.90 -1.47 -19.28
N ILE A 379 0.75 -2.27 -18.23
CA ILE A 379 1.87 -2.78 -17.43
C ILE A 379 2.52 -3.97 -18.13
N GLN A 380 1.73 -4.97 -18.54
CA GLN A 380 2.25 -6.18 -19.16
C GLN A 380 2.94 -5.88 -20.50
N THR A 381 2.32 -5.06 -21.35
CA THR A 381 2.79 -4.85 -22.72
C THR A 381 3.81 -3.71 -22.83
N LYS A 382 3.66 -2.62 -22.04
CA LYS A 382 4.56 -1.46 -22.13
C LYS A 382 5.73 -1.49 -21.14
N ILE A 383 5.61 -2.23 -20.02
CA ILE A 383 6.67 -2.32 -19.01
C ILE A 383 6.84 -3.77 -18.49
N PRO A 384 7.29 -4.72 -19.33
CA PRO A 384 7.37 -6.14 -18.95
C PRO A 384 8.26 -6.41 -17.74
N SER A 385 9.32 -5.62 -17.55
CA SER A 385 10.23 -5.74 -16.40
C SER A 385 9.53 -5.43 -15.07
N LEU A 386 8.66 -4.40 -15.05
CA LEU A 386 7.85 -4.09 -13.88
C LEU A 386 6.83 -5.19 -13.63
N TYR A 387 6.16 -5.67 -14.67
CA TYR A 387 5.20 -6.77 -14.54
C TYR A 387 5.84 -8.02 -13.92
N ASN A 388 7.00 -8.43 -14.41
CA ASN A 388 7.75 -9.57 -13.86
C ASN A 388 8.15 -9.32 -12.40
N TYR A 389 8.64 -8.13 -12.08
CA TYR A 389 8.97 -7.76 -10.70
C TYR A 389 7.76 -7.88 -9.76
N MET A 390 6.61 -7.38 -10.19
CA MET A 390 5.37 -7.45 -9.44
C MET A 390 4.96 -8.90 -9.12
N CYS A 391 5.05 -9.77 -10.11
CA CYS A 391 4.76 -11.20 -9.94
C CYS A 391 5.76 -11.87 -8.98
N THR A 392 7.05 -11.56 -9.10
CA THR A 392 8.09 -12.06 -8.21
C THR A 392 7.88 -11.62 -6.76
N VAL A 393 7.35 -10.42 -6.52
CA VAL A 393 7.06 -9.94 -5.15
C VAL A 393 5.94 -10.75 -4.48
N ILE A 394 4.98 -11.24 -5.26
CA ILE A 394 3.86 -12.07 -4.77
C ILE A 394 4.31 -13.51 -4.49
N ASN A 395 5.05 -14.09 -5.43
CA ASN A 395 5.53 -15.46 -5.33
C ASN A 395 6.94 -15.55 -5.93
N PRO A 396 7.98 -15.36 -5.10
CA PRO A 396 9.36 -15.38 -5.58
C PRO A 396 9.78 -16.72 -6.19
N ARG A 397 9.16 -17.81 -5.75
CA ARG A 397 9.50 -19.18 -6.20
C ARG A 397 8.81 -19.56 -7.50
N ARG A 398 7.61 -19.02 -7.74
CA ARG A 398 6.79 -19.28 -8.92
C ARG A 398 6.08 -18.00 -9.38
N PRO A 399 6.80 -17.06 -10.02
CA PRO A 399 6.22 -15.80 -10.46
C PRO A 399 5.05 -15.97 -11.43
N GLU A 400 5.05 -17.03 -12.24
CA GLU A 400 3.98 -17.39 -13.17
C GLU A 400 2.64 -17.61 -12.48
N GLU A 401 2.64 -18.22 -11.28
CA GLU A 401 1.43 -18.44 -10.49
C GLU A 401 0.91 -17.13 -9.85
N GLY A 402 1.75 -16.09 -9.77
CA GLY A 402 1.45 -14.80 -9.17
C GLY A 402 0.80 -13.77 -10.11
N GLN A 403 0.73 -14.06 -11.42
CA GLN A 403 0.33 -13.10 -12.46
C GLN A 403 -1.09 -12.54 -12.29
N GLY A 404 -2.10 -13.42 -12.35
CA GLY A 404 -3.50 -13.00 -12.19
C GLY A 404 -3.80 -12.42 -10.80
N TYR A 405 -3.06 -12.88 -9.80
CA TYR A 405 -3.21 -12.45 -8.42
C TYR A 405 -2.59 -11.07 -8.12
N ALA A 406 -1.42 -10.77 -8.68
CA ALA A 406 -0.81 -9.44 -8.60
C ALA A 406 -1.74 -8.37 -9.19
N LEU A 407 -2.40 -8.69 -10.31
CA LEU A 407 -3.34 -7.80 -10.97
C LEU A 407 -4.62 -7.61 -10.18
N SER A 408 -5.16 -8.67 -9.57
CA SER A 408 -6.37 -8.54 -8.75
C SER A 408 -6.14 -7.62 -7.55
N LEU A 409 -4.97 -7.75 -6.88
CA LEU A 409 -4.56 -6.86 -5.79
C LEU A 409 -4.37 -5.41 -6.24
N LEU A 410 -3.89 -5.17 -7.46
CA LEU A 410 -3.80 -3.82 -8.00
C LEU A 410 -5.15 -3.20 -8.36
N CYS A 411 -6.10 -4.00 -8.83
CA CYS A 411 -7.38 -3.50 -9.32
C CYS A 411 -8.33 -3.19 -8.17
N GLU A 412 -8.27 -3.96 -7.08
CA GLU A 412 -9.10 -3.78 -5.90
C GLU A 412 -8.67 -2.56 -5.07
N THR A 413 -9.61 -1.64 -4.78
CA THR A 413 -9.34 -0.36 -4.09
C THR A 413 -8.84 -0.53 -2.65
N THR A 414 -9.25 -1.61 -1.98
CA THR A 414 -8.89 -1.92 -0.60
C THR A 414 -7.47 -2.48 -0.49
N THR A 415 -7.01 -3.25 -1.48
CA THR A 415 -5.71 -3.95 -1.43
C THR A 415 -4.60 -3.26 -2.22
N ARG A 416 -4.95 -2.40 -3.19
CA ARG A 416 -3.99 -1.67 -4.03
C ARG A 416 -2.97 -0.84 -3.24
N PRO A 417 -3.34 0.00 -2.24
CA PRO A 417 -2.36 0.79 -1.50
C PRO A 417 -1.33 -0.09 -0.79
N TYR A 418 -1.78 -1.21 -0.22
CA TYR A 418 -0.92 -2.18 0.47
C TYR A 418 0.02 -2.89 -0.50
N TYR A 419 -0.45 -3.25 -1.69
CA TYR A 419 0.39 -3.88 -2.68
C TYR A 419 1.43 -2.91 -3.28
N LEU A 420 1.05 -1.67 -3.57
CA LEU A 420 2.00 -0.64 -4.01
C LEU A 420 3.05 -0.33 -2.94
N LEU A 421 2.65 -0.25 -1.66
CA LEU A 421 3.58 -0.15 -0.54
C LEU A 421 4.54 -1.33 -0.55
N ARG A 422 4.02 -2.56 -0.65
CA ARG A 422 4.81 -3.79 -0.64
C ARG A 422 5.87 -3.83 -1.75
N LEU A 423 5.52 -3.40 -2.96
CA LEU A 423 6.44 -3.30 -4.10
C LEU A 423 7.59 -2.33 -3.82
N MET A 424 7.27 -1.11 -3.40
CA MET A 424 8.28 -0.10 -3.09
C MET A 424 9.14 -0.51 -1.90
N LEU A 425 8.52 -1.07 -0.86
CA LEU A 425 9.21 -1.47 0.35
C LEU A 425 10.17 -2.65 0.11
N GLN A 426 9.85 -3.59 -0.80
CA GLN A 426 10.79 -4.64 -1.21
C GLN A 426 12.10 -4.04 -1.74
N HIS A 427 12.00 -3.03 -2.62
CA HIS A 427 13.17 -2.34 -3.18
C HIS A 427 13.97 -1.64 -2.08
N ILE A 428 13.28 -0.91 -1.20
CA ILE A 428 13.91 -0.15 -0.11
C ILE A 428 14.68 -1.10 0.83
N VAL A 429 14.04 -2.17 1.26
CA VAL A 429 14.63 -3.12 2.20
C VAL A 429 15.79 -3.90 1.59
N ASN A 430 15.69 -4.31 0.32
CA ASN A 430 16.74 -5.13 -0.32
C ASN A 430 17.92 -4.33 -0.85
N LEU A 431 17.73 -3.04 -1.16
CA LEU A 431 18.77 -2.23 -1.79
C LEU A 431 19.14 -1.00 -0.97
N ILE A 432 18.19 -0.26 -0.42
CA ILE A 432 18.52 0.98 0.31
C ILE A 432 19.03 0.67 1.72
N PHE A 433 18.43 -0.30 2.42
CA PHE A 433 18.80 -0.67 3.80
C PHE A 433 20.01 -1.61 3.89
N THR A 434 20.65 -1.93 2.77
CA THR A 434 21.79 -2.84 2.67
C THR A 434 23.07 -2.08 2.30
N THR A 435 24.22 -2.75 2.41
CA THR A 435 25.52 -2.21 1.98
C THR A 435 25.51 -1.85 0.49
N ASP A 436 24.74 -2.58 -0.33
CA ASP A 436 24.62 -2.35 -1.77
C ASP A 436 24.11 -0.94 -2.10
N GLY A 437 23.23 -0.38 -1.27
CA GLY A 437 22.71 0.99 -1.43
C GLY A 437 23.76 2.09 -1.26
N TRP A 438 24.85 1.77 -0.56
CA TRP A 438 25.93 2.69 -0.23
C TRP A 438 27.14 2.60 -1.17
N THR A 439 27.03 1.80 -2.23
CA THR A 439 28.04 1.69 -3.29
C THR A 439 28.05 2.90 -4.24
N GLY A 440 29.12 3.10 -4.98
CA GLY A 440 29.31 4.19 -5.95
C GLY A 440 29.91 5.46 -5.35
N PHE A 441 30.36 5.44 -4.09
CA PHE A 441 31.06 6.58 -3.49
C PHE A 441 32.50 6.67 -4.00
N SER A 442 33.23 5.56 -3.92
CA SER A 442 34.56 5.38 -4.51
C SER A 442 34.86 3.89 -4.58
N LYS A 443 35.71 3.47 -5.52
CA LYS A 443 36.04 2.04 -5.71
C LYS A 443 36.53 1.36 -4.41
N ALA A 444 37.37 2.03 -3.63
CA ALA A 444 37.89 1.49 -2.37
C ALA A 444 36.78 1.29 -1.31
N VAL A 445 35.88 2.27 -1.18
CA VAL A 445 34.73 2.18 -0.26
C VAL A 445 33.76 1.10 -0.73
N ASP A 446 33.56 0.95 -2.03
CA ASP A 446 32.65 -0.05 -2.60
C ASP A 446 33.17 -1.47 -2.33
N GLU A 447 34.47 -1.72 -2.54
CA GLU A 447 35.14 -2.99 -2.20
C GLU A 447 35.06 -3.29 -0.70
N GLU A 448 35.23 -2.28 0.16
CA GLU A 448 35.12 -2.44 1.61
C GLU A 448 33.67 -2.72 2.05
N MET A 449 32.69 -2.01 1.50
CA MET A 449 31.25 -2.25 1.76
C MET A 449 30.84 -3.68 1.37
N GLU A 450 31.29 -4.17 0.22
CA GLU A 450 31.02 -5.54 -0.24
C GLU A 450 31.65 -6.57 0.70
N SER A 451 32.92 -6.37 1.08
CA SER A 451 33.63 -7.26 2.01
C SER A 451 32.93 -7.33 3.38
N LEU A 452 32.57 -6.17 3.95
CA LEU A 452 31.87 -6.11 5.24
C LEU A 452 30.49 -6.75 5.18
N GLY A 453 29.73 -6.51 4.10
CA GLY A 453 28.45 -7.17 3.85
C GLY A 453 28.57 -8.69 3.82
N GLN A 454 29.57 -9.22 3.11
CA GLN A 454 29.81 -10.66 3.03
C GLN A 454 30.17 -11.27 4.40
N VAL A 455 30.97 -10.58 5.23
CA VAL A 455 31.28 -11.03 6.60
C VAL A 455 30.01 -11.05 7.46
N LEU A 456 29.17 -10.01 7.37
CA LEU A 456 27.91 -9.91 8.10
C LEU A 456 26.84 -10.90 7.63
N GLU A 457 26.96 -11.48 6.45
CA GLU A 457 26.07 -12.54 5.97
C GLU A 457 26.62 -13.95 6.26
N CYS A 458 27.90 -14.20 6.00
CA CYS A 458 28.46 -15.55 5.96
C CYS A 458 29.27 -15.95 7.21
N SER A 459 29.83 -15.00 7.98
CA SER A 459 30.69 -15.38 9.11
C SER A 459 29.89 -15.98 10.25
N LYS A 460 30.38 -17.12 10.76
CA LYS A 460 29.86 -17.81 11.95
C LYS A 460 30.50 -17.31 13.25
N LYS A 461 31.58 -16.52 13.16
CA LYS A 461 32.34 -16.05 14.34
C LYS A 461 31.82 -14.69 14.78
N LEU A 462 31.41 -14.61 16.06
CA LEU A 462 30.81 -13.39 16.62
C LEU A 462 31.77 -12.22 16.64
N SER A 463 33.04 -12.44 16.94
CA SER A 463 34.06 -11.39 16.97
C SER A 463 34.30 -10.75 15.60
N GLU A 464 34.31 -11.56 14.53
CA GLU A 464 34.47 -11.06 13.16
C GLU A 464 33.25 -10.23 12.74
N ARG A 465 32.04 -10.67 13.10
CA ARG A 465 30.81 -9.94 12.82
C ARG A 465 30.70 -8.62 13.59
N ASP A 466 31.02 -8.62 14.88
CA ASP A 466 31.01 -7.42 15.72
C ASP A 466 32.02 -6.39 15.20
N ALA A 467 33.23 -6.83 14.85
CA ALA A 467 34.24 -5.98 14.21
C ALA A 467 33.74 -5.42 12.87
N ALA A 468 33.13 -6.25 12.02
CA ALA A 468 32.58 -5.81 10.75
C ALA A 468 31.43 -4.80 10.92
N SER A 469 30.54 -5.02 11.90
CA SER A 469 29.43 -4.10 12.18
C SER A 469 29.90 -2.75 12.71
N LYS A 470 30.94 -2.73 13.55
CA LYS A 470 31.58 -1.49 14.01
C LYS A 470 32.27 -0.75 12.88
N ARG A 471 33.03 -1.46 12.04
CA ARG A 471 33.72 -0.86 10.90
C ARG A 471 32.75 -0.32 9.86
N LEU A 472 31.63 -1.02 9.61
CA LEU A 472 30.57 -0.54 8.73
C LEU A 472 29.98 0.78 9.24
N ALA A 473 29.69 0.87 10.54
CA ALA A 473 29.18 2.10 11.14
C ALA A 473 30.16 3.27 11.02
N GLU A 474 31.45 3.01 11.20
CA GLU A 474 32.53 4.00 11.00
C GLU A 474 32.62 4.45 9.54
N LEU A 475 32.62 3.49 8.60
CA LEU A 475 32.72 3.78 7.17
C LEU A 475 31.54 4.63 6.67
N VAL A 476 30.32 4.34 7.12
CA VAL A 476 29.14 5.16 6.82
C VAL A 476 29.29 6.58 7.39
N ALA A 477 29.79 6.71 8.62
CA ALA A 477 30.04 8.02 9.22
C ALA A 477 31.15 8.81 8.50
N GLU A 478 32.19 8.13 8.01
CA GLU A 478 33.27 8.72 7.19
C GLU A 478 32.73 9.25 5.85
N ILE A 479 31.84 8.50 5.18
CA ILE A 479 31.17 8.94 3.94
C ILE A 479 30.35 10.20 4.19
N GLU A 480 29.57 10.24 5.27
CA GLU A 480 28.72 11.37 5.61
C GLU A 480 29.53 12.62 6.01
N ALA A 481 30.64 12.44 6.73
CA ALA A 481 31.53 13.52 7.12
C ALA A 481 32.40 14.05 5.96
N ASN A 482 32.52 13.28 4.88
CA ASN A 482 33.29 13.69 3.70
C ASN A 482 32.65 14.90 3.01
N LYS A 483 33.48 15.77 2.41
CA LYS A 483 33.04 16.91 1.60
C LYS A 483 32.09 16.51 0.45
N GLN A 484 32.24 15.29 -0.09
CA GLN A 484 31.37 14.76 -1.15
C GLN A 484 30.14 14.01 -0.61
N GLY A 485 30.01 13.82 0.70
CA GLY A 485 28.91 13.09 1.34
C GLY A 485 27.51 13.62 0.97
N PRO A 486 27.25 14.95 1.03
CA PRO A 486 25.96 15.51 0.63
C PRO A 486 25.64 15.28 -0.85
N ASN A 487 26.63 15.40 -1.74
CA ASN A 487 26.47 15.14 -3.17
C ASN A 487 26.17 13.67 -3.45
N PHE A 488 26.87 12.78 -2.73
CA PHE A 488 26.64 11.34 -2.77
C PHE A 488 25.21 10.98 -2.36
N LYS A 489 24.76 11.48 -1.20
CA LYS A 489 23.39 11.31 -0.70
C LYS A 489 22.37 11.79 -1.74
N ASN A 490 22.50 13.01 -2.25
CA ASN A 490 21.56 13.57 -3.22
C ASN A 490 21.47 12.70 -4.49
N ARG A 491 22.61 12.26 -5.03
CA ARG A 491 22.64 11.38 -6.20
C ARG A 491 21.92 10.05 -5.93
N LYS A 492 22.15 9.44 -4.75
CA LYS A 492 21.52 8.17 -4.38
C LYS A 492 20.02 8.29 -4.12
N VAL A 493 19.60 9.36 -3.46
CA VAL A 493 18.17 9.67 -3.28
C VAL A 493 17.50 9.85 -4.65
N ILE A 494 18.12 10.58 -5.58
CA ILE A 494 17.58 10.74 -6.96
C ILE A 494 17.53 9.39 -7.69
N GLU A 495 18.59 8.58 -7.62
CA GLU A 495 18.67 7.26 -8.24
C GLU A 495 17.53 6.34 -7.77
N HIS A 496 17.37 6.19 -6.45
CA HIS A 496 16.32 5.36 -5.87
C HIS A 496 14.92 5.94 -6.12
N ASN A 497 14.76 7.26 -6.07
CA ASN A 497 13.49 7.91 -6.38
C ASN A 497 13.05 7.61 -7.81
N GLN A 498 13.96 7.61 -8.78
CA GLN A 498 13.66 7.26 -10.16
C GLN A 498 13.19 5.80 -10.30
N ILE A 499 13.78 4.87 -9.54
CA ILE A 499 13.36 3.46 -9.55
C ILE A 499 11.96 3.33 -8.94
N LEU A 500 11.71 3.94 -7.78
CA LEU A 500 10.39 3.92 -7.15
C LEU A 500 9.33 4.59 -8.04
N ARG A 501 9.69 5.70 -8.70
CA ARG A 501 8.82 6.39 -9.67
C ARG A 501 8.44 5.48 -10.83
N LYS A 502 9.37 4.66 -11.35
CA LYS A 502 9.07 3.69 -12.42
C LYS A 502 8.05 2.65 -11.97
N MET A 503 8.06 2.23 -10.69
CA MET A 503 7.10 1.26 -10.15
C MET A 503 5.67 1.81 -10.11
N ILE A 504 5.51 3.09 -9.79
CA ILE A 504 4.19 3.73 -9.70
C ILE A 504 3.78 4.51 -10.96
N ALA A 505 4.66 4.65 -11.95
CA ALA A 505 4.43 5.41 -13.17
C ALA A 505 3.13 5.07 -13.92
N PRO A 506 2.68 3.79 -14.00
CA PRO A 506 1.39 3.46 -14.60
C PRO A 506 0.20 4.15 -13.93
N PHE A 507 0.28 4.38 -12.62
CA PHE A 507 -0.79 4.95 -11.80
C PHE A 507 -0.74 6.49 -11.78
N ILE A 508 0.45 7.08 -11.87
CA ILE A 508 0.62 8.55 -11.95
C ILE A 508 -0.14 9.10 -13.17
N LYS A 509 -0.03 8.43 -14.33
CA LYS A 509 -0.70 8.87 -15.57
C LYS A 509 -2.23 8.84 -15.46
N LEU A 510 -2.75 7.98 -14.61
CA LEU A 510 -4.19 7.87 -14.35
C LEU A 510 -4.66 8.95 -13.37
N ALA A 511 -3.81 9.34 -12.42
CA ALA A 511 -4.10 10.34 -11.38
C ALA A 511 -3.97 11.80 -11.84
N LYS A 512 -4.18 12.09 -13.15
CA LYS A 512 -3.86 13.33 -13.90
C LYS A 512 -3.81 14.66 -13.11
N ALA A 513 -4.71 14.89 -12.16
CA ALA A 513 -4.79 16.12 -11.36
C ALA A 513 -3.72 16.28 -10.28
N ASN A 514 -3.09 15.20 -9.78
CA ASN A 514 -2.22 15.22 -8.59
C ASN A 514 -0.77 14.80 -8.87
N GLN A 515 -0.32 14.81 -10.13
CA GLN A 515 0.98 14.27 -10.51
C GLN A 515 2.15 14.92 -9.75
N GLU A 516 2.17 16.24 -9.61
CA GLU A 516 3.27 16.95 -8.94
C GLU A 516 3.33 16.61 -7.45
N ALA A 517 2.18 16.57 -6.77
CA ALA A 517 2.08 16.18 -5.36
C ALA A 517 2.57 14.74 -5.13
N ILE A 518 2.19 13.80 -6.00
CA ILE A 518 2.66 12.40 -5.92
C ILE A 518 4.19 12.34 -6.03
N LEU A 519 4.78 13.09 -6.96
CA LEU A 519 6.23 13.08 -7.17
C LEU A 519 6.98 13.72 -6.00
N HIS A 520 6.45 14.82 -5.45
CA HIS A 520 6.99 15.47 -4.26
C HIS A 520 6.96 14.54 -3.04
N ASP A 521 5.82 13.91 -2.75
CA ASP A 521 5.67 13.04 -1.60
C ASP A 521 6.50 11.76 -1.75
N LEU A 522 6.62 11.22 -2.98
CA LEU A 522 7.51 10.10 -3.26
C LEU A 522 8.99 10.46 -2.96
N PHE A 523 9.41 11.69 -3.29
CA PHE A 523 10.74 12.17 -2.96
C PHE A 523 10.94 12.21 -1.44
N THR A 524 9.94 12.69 -0.69
CA THR A 524 9.93 12.69 0.78
C THR A 524 10.08 11.28 1.36
N VAL A 525 9.34 10.30 0.82
CA VAL A 525 9.47 8.88 1.21
C VAL A 525 10.88 8.36 0.93
N THR A 526 11.46 8.71 -0.22
CA THR A 526 12.81 8.26 -0.60
C THR A 526 13.88 8.85 0.32
N GLN A 527 13.73 10.12 0.69
CA GLN A 527 14.60 10.80 1.63
C GLN A 527 14.54 10.14 3.02
N ALA A 528 13.33 9.88 3.52
CA ALA A 528 13.14 9.19 4.80
C ALA A 528 13.74 7.78 4.79
N ALA A 529 13.62 7.05 3.68
CA ALA A 529 14.26 5.75 3.51
C ALA A 529 15.79 5.83 3.58
N TRP A 530 16.40 6.84 2.94
CA TRP A 530 17.84 7.05 3.02
C TRP A 530 18.31 7.41 4.43
N GLU A 531 17.56 8.27 5.12
CA GLU A 531 17.87 8.67 6.50
C GLU A 531 17.76 7.49 7.47
N LEU A 532 16.73 6.66 7.33
CA LEU A 532 16.61 5.43 8.11
C LEU A 532 17.74 4.45 7.77
N SER A 533 18.11 4.29 6.49
CA SER A 533 19.26 3.46 6.09
C SER A 533 20.55 3.88 6.79
N SER A 534 20.85 5.18 6.79
CA SER A 534 22.01 5.74 7.50
C SER A 534 21.98 5.39 8.99
N LYS A 535 20.83 5.56 9.66
CA LYS A 535 20.67 5.16 11.08
C LYS A 535 20.92 3.66 11.28
N LEU A 536 20.33 2.82 10.43
CA LEU A 536 20.41 1.35 10.54
C LEU A 536 21.86 0.85 10.39
N LEU A 537 22.59 1.33 9.38
CA LEU A 537 23.98 0.88 9.17
C LEU A 537 24.94 1.41 10.25
N LYS A 538 24.64 2.55 10.87
CA LYS A 538 25.41 3.09 12.00
C LYS A 538 25.03 2.48 13.35
N ALA A 539 23.95 1.71 13.44
CA ALA A 539 23.42 1.18 14.69
C ALA A 539 24.33 0.14 15.37
N LYS A 540 25.34 -0.39 14.66
CA LYS A 540 26.17 -1.52 15.11
C LYS A 540 25.32 -2.75 15.46
N ARG A 541 24.26 -2.96 14.69
CA ARG A 541 23.31 -4.08 14.77
C ARG A 541 23.11 -4.65 13.38
N THR A 542 22.76 -5.93 13.30
CA THR A 542 22.32 -6.53 12.04
C THR A 542 20.80 -6.63 12.04
N PHE A 543 20.17 -6.12 11.00
CA PHE A 543 18.72 -6.24 10.78
C PHE A 543 18.46 -7.26 9.69
N HIS A 544 17.52 -8.17 9.94
CA HIS A 544 17.11 -9.18 8.98
C HIS A 544 15.63 -9.01 8.65
N TYR A 545 15.31 -9.08 7.36
CA TYR A 545 13.99 -8.77 6.84
C TYR A 545 13.43 -9.99 6.13
N VAL A 546 12.25 -10.44 6.56
CA VAL A 546 11.60 -11.61 5.97
C VAL A 546 10.17 -11.27 5.61
N PHE A 547 9.85 -11.34 4.32
CA PHE A 547 8.46 -11.30 3.86
C PHE A 547 7.90 -12.71 3.80
N ASN A 548 6.73 -12.93 4.40
CA ASN A 548 6.07 -14.22 4.35
C ASN A 548 5.44 -14.45 2.97
N ASP A 549 5.54 -15.69 2.49
CA ASP A 549 4.96 -16.10 1.21
C ASP A 549 3.42 -16.00 1.23
N THR A 550 2.85 -15.66 0.08
CA THR A 550 1.40 -15.75 -0.15
C THR A 550 0.93 -17.19 0.10
N GLY A 551 -0.14 -17.34 0.88
CA GLY A 551 -0.70 -18.63 1.27
C GLY A 551 -0.06 -19.29 2.49
N ALA A 552 0.95 -18.67 3.12
CA ALA A 552 1.49 -19.10 4.41
C ALA A 552 0.41 -19.06 5.51
N LYS A 553 0.49 -19.95 6.50
CA LYS A 553 -0.44 -19.94 7.63
C LYS A 553 -0.28 -18.67 8.46
N TYR A 554 -1.39 -18.05 8.83
CA TYR A 554 -1.40 -16.95 9.79
C TYR A 554 -0.92 -17.45 11.16
N SER A 555 -0.21 -16.58 11.87
CA SER A 555 0.31 -16.84 13.22
C SER A 555 0.42 -15.50 13.94
N ASP A 556 -0.25 -15.37 15.08
CA ASP A 556 -0.25 -14.15 15.88
C ASP A 556 1.16 -13.79 16.37
N ASP A 557 2.04 -14.77 16.56
CA ASP A 557 3.41 -14.53 17.03
C ASP A 557 4.21 -13.65 16.05
N VAL A 558 3.97 -13.77 14.75
CA VAL A 558 4.78 -13.11 13.72
C VAL A 558 4.01 -12.22 12.76
N HIS A 559 2.67 -12.29 12.77
CA HIS A 559 1.81 -11.55 11.86
C HIS A 559 0.81 -10.65 12.59
N MET A 560 0.66 -9.43 12.08
CA MET A 560 -0.39 -8.50 12.44
C MET A 560 -1.35 -8.36 11.26
N ALA A 561 -2.57 -8.89 11.40
CA ALA A 561 -3.55 -8.78 10.32
C ALA A 561 -4.08 -7.34 10.22
N VAL A 562 -4.15 -6.80 9.00
CA VAL A 562 -4.74 -5.48 8.72
C VAL A 562 -6.11 -5.64 8.05
N GLU A 563 -6.97 -4.64 8.20
CA GLU A 563 -8.32 -4.60 7.57
C GLU A 563 -9.20 -5.80 7.95
N THR A 564 -9.11 -6.27 9.21
CA THR A 564 -9.95 -7.35 9.74
C THR A 564 -10.55 -6.98 11.09
N LEU A 565 -11.79 -7.44 11.31
CA LEU A 565 -12.47 -7.33 12.61
C LEU A 565 -12.26 -8.58 13.48
N LEU A 566 -11.63 -9.63 12.94
CA LEU A 566 -11.38 -10.87 13.65
C LEU A 566 -10.19 -10.74 14.60
N LYS A 567 -10.30 -11.35 15.78
CA LYS A 567 -9.19 -11.41 16.73
C LYS A 567 -8.10 -12.36 16.21
N PRO A 568 -6.81 -12.09 16.51
CA PRO A 568 -5.70 -12.95 16.09
C PRO A 568 -5.89 -14.44 16.42
N GLY A 569 -6.36 -14.75 17.63
CA GLY A 569 -6.62 -16.13 18.06
C GLY A 569 -7.68 -16.85 17.21
N ASP A 570 -8.72 -16.14 16.78
CA ASP A 570 -9.79 -16.72 15.95
C ASP A 570 -9.28 -17.03 14.54
N MET A 571 -8.45 -16.14 13.98
CA MET A 571 -7.82 -16.35 12.67
C MET A 571 -6.87 -17.56 12.68
N ALA A 572 -6.09 -17.72 13.74
CA ALA A 572 -5.23 -18.89 13.91
C ALA A 572 -6.04 -20.19 14.02
N LEU A 573 -7.10 -20.20 14.83
CA LEU A 573 -7.98 -21.36 15.01
C LEU A 573 -8.68 -21.77 13.70
N ARG A 574 -9.07 -20.79 12.88
CA ARG A 574 -9.74 -21.00 11.59
C ARG A 574 -8.78 -21.29 10.44
N ASN A 575 -7.48 -21.43 10.71
CA ASN A 575 -6.44 -21.69 9.70
C ASN A 575 -6.34 -20.64 8.58
N TYR A 576 -6.58 -19.37 8.90
CA TYR A 576 -6.42 -18.28 7.96
C TYR A 576 -5.00 -18.27 7.37
N ARG A 577 -4.89 -17.76 6.15
CA ARG A 577 -3.63 -17.68 5.41
C ARG A 577 -3.31 -16.24 5.03
N VAL A 578 -2.03 -15.98 4.82
CA VAL A 578 -1.53 -14.69 4.35
C VAL A 578 -1.98 -14.49 2.89
N LYS A 579 -2.85 -13.51 2.66
CA LYS A 579 -3.24 -13.01 1.34
C LYS A 579 -2.08 -12.19 0.73
N LEU A 580 -1.46 -11.32 1.52
CA LEU A 580 -0.32 -10.50 1.13
C LEU A 580 0.49 -10.14 2.37
N SER A 581 1.80 -10.40 2.38
CA SER A 581 2.71 -9.79 3.35
C SER A 581 3.02 -8.37 2.88
N ILE A 582 2.64 -7.36 3.67
CA ILE A 582 2.74 -5.93 3.33
C ILE A 582 4.09 -5.38 3.79
N THR A 583 4.40 -5.61 5.07
CA THR A 583 5.69 -5.28 5.69
C THR A 583 6.42 -6.56 6.08
N PRO A 584 7.77 -6.54 6.13
CA PRO A 584 8.52 -7.71 6.53
C PRO A 584 8.45 -7.91 8.05
N ILE A 585 8.69 -9.14 8.49
CA ILE A 585 9.17 -9.40 9.84
C ILE A 585 10.57 -8.80 9.94
N VAL A 586 10.82 -8.02 10.98
CA VAL A 586 12.14 -7.46 11.26
C VAL A 586 12.71 -8.09 12.52
N THR A 587 13.86 -8.76 12.35
CA THR A 587 14.64 -9.29 13.46
C THR A 587 15.89 -8.46 13.61
N MET A 588 16.11 -7.94 14.82
CA MET A 588 17.35 -7.27 15.18
C MET A 588 18.28 -8.25 15.87
N ARG A 589 19.54 -8.22 15.50
CA ARG A 589 20.60 -9.02 16.09
C ARG A 589 21.69 -8.12 16.65
N SER A 590 22.03 -8.32 17.92
CA SER A 590 23.24 -7.80 18.54
C SER A 590 24.28 -8.90 18.66
N ASP A 591 25.48 -8.61 18.16
CA ASP A 591 26.67 -9.46 18.26
C ASP A 591 27.60 -9.01 19.43
N GLU A 592 27.14 -8.08 20.28
CA GLU A 592 27.90 -7.59 21.43
C GLU A 592 28.08 -8.65 22.53
N ASN A 593 29.19 -8.57 23.27
CA ASN A 593 29.46 -9.32 24.51
C ASN A 593 29.49 -10.86 24.39
N LEU A 594 29.94 -11.41 23.24
CA LEU A 594 30.07 -12.86 23.01
C LEU A 594 28.75 -13.64 23.09
N THR A 595 27.60 -12.97 23.21
CA THR A 595 26.27 -13.59 23.27
C THR A 595 25.42 -13.09 22.12
N ILE A 596 24.82 -14.03 21.38
CA ILE A 596 23.86 -13.70 20.32
C ILE A 596 22.55 -13.32 21.00
N ARG A 597 22.12 -12.06 20.82
CA ARG A 597 20.74 -11.66 21.12
C ARG A 597 20.03 -11.32 19.83
N ALA A 598 19.08 -12.17 19.45
CA ALA A 598 18.20 -11.92 18.32
C ALA A 598 16.78 -11.73 18.86
N SER A 599 16.16 -10.61 18.52
CA SER A 599 14.79 -10.29 18.90
C SER A 599 14.00 -9.87 17.68
N GLN A 600 12.78 -10.39 17.58
CA GLN A 600 11.81 -9.87 16.64
C GLN A 600 11.34 -8.52 17.18
N ILE A 601 11.65 -7.46 16.44
CA ILE A 601 11.28 -6.10 16.84
C ILE A 601 10.00 -5.63 16.13
N VAL A 602 9.69 -6.20 14.96
CA VAL A 602 8.47 -5.85 14.20
C VAL A 602 7.83 -7.12 13.63
N LYS A 603 6.52 -7.27 13.83
CA LYS A 603 5.68 -8.30 13.19
C LYS A 603 5.34 -7.87 11.76
N ALA A 604 5.20 -8.83 10.85
CA ALA A 604 4.75 -8.51 9.49
C ALA A 604 3.28 -8.09 9.50
N LYS A 605 2.97 -6.93 8.93
CA LYS A 605 1.60 -6.53 8.62
C LYS A 605 1.15 -7.31 7.40
N VAL A 606 0.00 -7.99 7.52
CA VAL A 606 -0.48 -8.91 6.47
C VAL A 606 -1.96 -8.69 6.18
N LEU A 607 -2.34 -8.80 4.90
CA LEU A 607 -3.72 -9.11 4.53
C LEU A 607 -3.92 -10.60 4.70
N VAL A 608 -5.11 -11.02 5.13
CA VAL A 608 -5.46 -12.42 5.37
C VAL A 608 -6.61 -12.89 4.49
N MET A 609 -6.67 -14.19 4.25
CA MET A 609 -7.75 -14.90 3.58
C MET A 609 -8.11 -16.17 4.36
N PRO A 610 -9.39 -16.56 4.41
CA PRO A 610 -9.84 -17.75 5.14
C PRO A 610 -9.26 -19.06 4.60
#